data_AF-A0A9W8JAS8-F1
#
_entry.id   AF-A0A9W8JAS8-F1
#
_cell.length_a   1.000
_cell.length_b   1.000
_cell.length_c   1.000
_cell.angle_alpha   90.00
_cell.angle_beta   90.00
_cell.angle_gamma   90.00
#
_symmetry.space_group_name_H-M   'P 1'
#
loop_
_entity.id
_entity.type
_entity.pdbx_description
1 polymer ?
#
loop_
_entity_poly.entity_id
_entity_poly.type
_entity_poly.pdbx_seq_one_letter_code
_entity_poly.pdbx_strand_id
1 'polypeptide(L)'
;MVTELLEKECDVNQALQAALDEAETTAPQCTGQDTEEEDIPQPAGTAGTTFSIQVAMGLVSMVKKHQVYQTILRTVKDLAMCSGMSWELPWSQIPAAEKAKVFQIACEQHPFLKRFHNYWATKEIIKQYFKNKQGHHYQNGWLDVPKKYSHLANNSHKHSTSGSRVKKAKVILVAKKHKKRVEKLGRKRANTISDSQGDEGDGSNPEEAMIVDHDKEDGGDDD
;
A
#
# COMPACT_ATOMS: atom_id res chain seq x y z
N MET A 1 -56.64 -25.78 -29.99
CA MET A 1 -55.20 -26.09 -30.10
C MET A 1 -54.31 -24.94 -29.66
N VAL A 2 -54.57 -23.67 -30.00
CA VAL A 2 -53.73 -22.54 -29.52
C VAL A 2 -53.97 -22.22 -28.04
N THR A 3 -55.21 -22.37 -27.55
CA THR A 3 -55.56 -22.14 -26.12
C THR A 3 -54.91 -23.15 -25.18
N GLU A 4 -54.76 -24.39 -25.64
CA GLU A 4 -54.20 -25.51 -24.87
C GLU A 4 -52.67 -25.42 -24.68
N LEU A 5 -52.00 -24.61 -25.52
CA LEU A 5 -50.57 -24.30 -25.39
C LEU A 5 -50.31 -23.20 -24.36
N LEU A 6 -51.21 -22.20 -24.30
CA LEU A 6 -51.12 -21.09 -23.35
C LEU A 6 -51.36 -21.51 -21.90
N GLU A 7 -52.28 -22.46 -21.68
CA GLU A 7 -52.53 -23.01 -20.34
C GLU A 7 -51.32 -23.77 -19.81
N LYS A 8 -50.64 -24.54 -20.67
CA LYS A 8 -49.41 -25.27 -20.29
C LYS A 8 -48.24 -24.35 -19.94
N GLU A 9 -48.11 -23.19 -20.58
CA GLU A 9 -47.07 -22.22 -20.23
C GLU A 9 -47.34 -21.53 -18.88
N CYS A 10 -48.60 -21.36 -18.48
CA CYS A 10 -48.95 -20.76 -17.19
C CYS A 10 -48.57 -21.70 -16.03
N ASP A 11 -48.88 -22.99 -16.15
CA ASP A 11 -48.58 -24.00 -15.12
C ASP A 11 -47.07 -24.16 -14.90
N VAL A 12 -46.28 -24.13 -15.98
CA VAL A 12 -44.81 -24.22 -15.90
C VAL A 12 -44.22 -23.00 -15.20
N ASN A 13 -44.72 -21.80 -15.51
CA ASN A 13 -44.24 -20.58 -14.86
C ASN A 13 -44.63 -20.52 -13.38
N GLN A 14 -45.82 -21.00 -13.03
CA GLN A 14 -46.27 -21.05 -11.63
C GLN A 14 -45.47 -22.05 -10.79
N ALA A 15 -45.13 -23.22 -11.37
CA ALA A 15 -44.26 -24.19 -10.71
C ALA A 15 -42.83 -23.66 -10.52
N LEU A 16 -42.32 -22.88 -11.48
CA LEU A 16 -41.00 -22.24 -11.36
C LEU A 16 -40.97 -21.18 -10.26
N GLN A 17 -42.05 -20.40 -10.11
CA GLN A 17 -42.18 -19.40 -9.05
C GLN A 17 -42.23 -20.05 -7.66
N ALA A 18 -43.00 -21.14 -7.50
CA ALA A 18 -43.10 -21.86 -6.23
C ALA A 18 -41.77 -22.47 -5.78
N ALA A 19 -40.96 -22.98 -6.72
CA ALA A 19 -39.64 -23.52 -6.42
C ALA A 19 -38.62 -22.45 -5.96
N LEU A 20 -38.77 -21.21 -6.42
CA LEU A 20 -37.95 -20.08 -5.96
C LEU A 20 -38.32 -19.65 -4.54
N ASP A 21 -39.61 -19.60 -4.21
CA ASP A 21 -40.09 -19.23 -2.87
C ASP A 21 -39.75 -20.31 -1.81
N GLU A 22 -39.76 -21.59 -2.19
CA GLU A 22 -39.35 -22.70 -1.32
C GLU A 22 -37.83 -22.70 -1.07
N ALA A 23 -37.04 -22.27 -2.06
CA ALA A 23 -35.60 -22.08 -1.90
C ALA A 23 -35.25 -20.89 -0.97
N GLU A 24 -36.06 -19.82 -0.94
CA GLU A 24 -35.89 -18.72 0.02
C GLU A 24 -36.24 -19.11 1.46
N THR A 25 -37.18 -20.04 1.65
CA THR A 25 -37.62 -20.47 2.99
C THR A 25 -36.64 -21.46 3.65
N THR A 26 -35.72 -22.04 2.87
CA THR A 26 -34.67 -22.95 3.37
C THR A 26 -33.32 -22.23 3.51
N ALA A 27 -33.33 -20.95 3.86
CA ALA A 27 -32.13 -20.30 4.34
C ALA A 27 -31.75 -20.94 5.70
N PRO A 28 -30.57 -21.56 5.84
CA PRO A 28 -30.12 -22.04 7.12
C PRO A 28 -30.10 -20.87 8.09
N GLN A 29 -30.90 -20.96 9.15
CA GLN A 29 -30.73 -20.12 10.33
C GLN A 29 -29.32 -20.38 10.84
N CYS A 30 -28.38 -19.55 10.41
CA CYS A 30 -27.06 -19.43 10.96
C CYS A 30 -27.24 -18.97 12.41
N THR A 31 -27.43 -19.92 13.32
CA THR A 31 -27.19 -19.74 14.75
C THR A 31 -25.69 -19.52 14.92
N GLY A 32 -25.25 -18.31 14.54
CA GLY A 32 -23.95 -17.80 14.90
C GLY A 32 -23.91 -17.79 16.42
N GLN A 33 -22.98 -18.53 16.99
CA GLN A 33 -22.56 -18.28 18.34
C GLN A 33 -22.08 -16.84 18.36
N ASP A 34 -22.89 -15.94 18.91
CA ASP A 34 -22.52 -14.58 19.30
C ASP A 34 -21.45 -14.70 20.39
N THR A 35 -20.24 -15.07 19.95
CA THR A 35 -19.04 -14.76 20.69
C THR A 35 -19.03 -13.26 20.69
N GLU A 36 -19.25 -12.65 21.85
CA GLU A 36 -19.11 -11.20 22.05
C GLU A 36 -17.67 -10.82 21.66
N GLU A 37 -17.44 -10.61 20.36
CA GLU A 37 -16.14 -10.22 19.85
C GLU A 37 -15.93 -8.79 20.35
N GLU A 38 -14.98 -8.63 21.27
CA GLU A 38 -14.62 -7.36 21.89
C GLU A 38 -14.54 -6.25 20.82
N ASP A 39 -15.48 -5.30 20.90
CA ASP A 39 -15.53 -4.15 20.00
C ASP A 39 -14.25 -3.33 20.17
N ILE A 40 -13.44 -3.27 19.11
CA ILE A 40 -12.17 -2.52 19.13
C ILE A 40 -12.47 -1.04 18.86
N PRO A 41 -12.28 -0.14 19.84
CA PRO A 41 -12.58 1.28 19.66
C PRO A 41 -11.62 1.94 18.67
N GLN A 42 -12.07 3.04 18.05
CA GLN A 42 -11.24 3.82 17.15
C GLN A 42 -10.11 4.52 17.93
N PRO A 43 -8.84 4.38 17.52
CA PRO A 43 -7.73 5.11 18.13
C PRO A 43 -7.85 6.62 17.89
N ALA A 44 -7.38 7.42 18.84
CA ALA A 44 -7.39 8.87 18.73
C ALA A 44 -6.48 9.38 17.59
N GLY A 45 -6.98 10.36 16.83
CA GLY A 45 -6.22 11.10 15.82
C GLY A 45 -6.51 10.70 14.38
N THR A 46 -5.55 10.91 13.48
CA THR A 46 -5.70 10.71 12.02
C THR A 46 -4.81 9.58 11.53
N ALA A 47 -5.42 8.63 10.81
CA ALA A 47 -4.70 7.52 10.19
C ALA A 47 -3.58 8.02 9.26
N GLY A 48 -2.41 7.39 9.34
CA GLY A 48 -1.22 7.75 8.57
C GLY A 48 -0.43 8.94 9.13
N THR A 49 -0.99 9.70 10.07
CA THR A 49 -0.28 10.79 10.77
C THR A 49 0.01 10.42 12.22
N THR A 50 -1.02 10.08 13.00
CA THR A 50 -0.87 9.76 14.43
C THR A 50 -0.78 8.26 14.70
N PHE A 51 -1.41 7.44 13.86
CA PHE A 51 -1.36 5.99 13.98
C PHE A 51 -1.32 5.29 12.62
N SER A 52 -0.81 4.05 12.60
CA SER A 52 -0.87 3.17 11.44
C SER A 52 -2.10 2.27 11.55
N ILE A 53 -2.92 2.22 10.48
CA ILE A 53 -4.13 1.39 10.43
C ILE A 53 -3.79 -0.08 10.71
N GLN A 54 -2.72 -0.59 10.11
CA GLN A 54 -2.28 -1.99 10.31
C GLN A 54 -1.88 -2.28 11.77
N VAL A 55 -1.23 -1.32 12.45
CA VAL A 55 -0.86 -1.45 13.87
C VAL A 55 -2.13 -1.49 14.73
N ALA A 56 -3.05 -0.55 14.49
CA ALA A 56 -4.30 -0.45 15.24
C ALA A 56 -5.24 -1.65 15.02
N MET A 57 -5.15 -2.32 13.87
CA MET A 57 -5.85 -3.59 13.61
C MET A 57 -5.14 -4.82 14.20
N GLY A 58 -3.95 -4.68 14.81
CA GLY A 58 -3.19 -5.79 15.38
C GLY A 58 -2.54 -6.72 14.35
N LEU A 59 -2.29 -6.23 13.12
CA LEU A 59 -1.84 -7.02 11.97
C LEU A 59 -0.36 -6.83 11.59
N VAL A 60 0.48 -6.28 12.47
CA VAL A 60 1.87 -5.89 12.13
C VAL A 60 2.92 -6.97 12.34
N SER A 61 2.68 -7.99 13.16
CA SER A 61 3.77 -8.85 13.65
C SER A 61 4.18 -10.03 12.76
N MET A 62 3.27 -10.59 11.96
CA MET A 62 3.51 -11.84 11.22
C MET A 62 3.29 -11.65 9.72
N VAL A 63 4.08 -12.36 8.89
CA VAL A 63 3.93 -12.37 7.43
C VAL A 63 2.49 -12.74 7.01
N LYS A 64 1.90 -13.77 7.66
CA LYS A 64 0.51 -14.18 7.43
C LYS A 64 -0.49 -13.05 7.75
N LYS A 65 -0.32 -12.36 8.88
CA LYS A 65 -1.17 -11.22 9.26
C LYS A 65 -1.03 -10.05 8.29
N HIS A 66 0.19 -9.81 7.80
CA HIS A 66 0.42 -8.81 6.77
C HIS A 66 -0.29 -9.17 5.46
N GLN A 67 -0.24 -10.44 5.04
CA GLN A 67 -0.99 -10.91 3.87
C GLN A 67 -2.50 -10.71 4.04
N VAL A 68 -3.05 -11.05 5.21
CA VAL A 68 -4.47 -10.80 5.54
C VAL A 68 -4.80 -9.30 5.39
N TYR A 69 -3.96 -8.42 5.94
CA TYR A 69 -4.13 -6.98 5.79
C TYR A 69 -4.10 -6.53 4.32
N GLN A 70 -3.18 -7.05 3.51
CA GLN A 70 -3.10 -6.72 2.07
C GLN A 70 -4.33 -7.20 1.30
N THR A 71 -4.84 -8.40 1.61
CA THR A 71 -6.08 -8.92 1.02
C THR A 71 -7.26 -8.01 1.35
N ILE A 72 -7.42 -7.64 2.63
CA ILE A 72 -8.45 -6.70 3.08
C ILE A 72 -8.32 -5.35 2.34
N LEU A 73 -7.11 -4.79 2.30
CA LEU A 73 -6.85 -3.53 1.60
C LEU A 73 -7.26 -3.60 0.12
N ARG A 74 -6.91 -4.69 -0.57
CA ARG A 74 -7.24 -4.87 -1.98
C ARG A 74 -8.76 -4.94 -2.17
N THR A 75 -9.43 -5.82 -1.44
CA THR A 75 -10.89 -5.96 -1.54
C THR A 75 -11.63 -4.66 -1.22
N VAL A 76 -11.25 -3.95 -0.15
CA VAL A 76 -11.91 -2.68 0.22
C VAL A 76 -11.69 -1.60 -0.84
N LYS A 77 -10.50 -1.52 -1.45
CA LYS A 77 -10.23 -0.58 -2.55
C LYS A 77 -11.04 -0.93 -3.80
N ASP A 78 -11.10 -2.21 -4.15
CA ASP A 78 -11.86 -2.69 -5.29
C ASP A 78 -13.36 -2.41 -5.09
N LEU A 79 -13.90 -2.70 -3.91
CA LEU A 79 -15.29 -2.36 -3.55
C LEU A 79 -15.56 -0.85 -3.61
N ALA A 80 -14.65 -0.03 -3.09
CA ALA A 80 -14.79 1.43 -3.17
C ALA A 80 -14.84 1.91 -4.62
N MET A 81 -14.02 1.34 -5.51
CA MET A 81 -14.03 1.66 -6.94
C MET A 81 -15.28 1.15 -7.66
N CYS A 82 -15.71 -0.09 -7.39
CA CYS A 82 -16.88 -0.70 -8.00
C CYS A 82 -18.20 -0.07 -7.53
N SER A 83 -18.24 0.49 -6.33
CA SER A 83 -19.44 1.15 -5.78
C SER A 83 -19.84 2.43 -6.50
N GLY A 84 -18.99 2.98 -7.38
CA GLY A 84 -19.23 4.25 -8.05
C GLY A 84 -19.09 5.47 -7.15
N MET A 85 -18.62 5.30 -5.91
CA MET A 85 -18.43 6.37 -4.96
C MET A 85 -17.49 7.44 -5.54
N SER A 86 -17.93 8.70 -5.54
CA SER A 86 -17.15 9.81 -6.09
C SER A 86 -15.92 10.08 -5.23
N TRP A 87 -14.79 9.52 -5.62
CA TRP A 87 -13.50 9.70 -4.94
C TRP A 87 -12.93 11.12 -5.09
N GLU A 88 -13.49 11.95 -5.98
CA GLU A 88 -13.12 13.36 -6.17
C GLU A 88 -13.66 14.25 -5.05
N LEU A 89 -14.74 13.84 -4.40
CA LEU A 89 -15.37 14.60 -3.32
C LEU A 89 -14.67 14.34 -1.98
N PRO A 90 -14.65 15.32 -1.07
CA PRO A 90 -14.19 15.10 0.29
C PRO A 90 -15.10 14.08 1.00
N TRP A 91 -14.52 13.29 1.90
CA TRP A 91 -15.22 12.22 2.61
C TRP A 91 -16.54 12.65 3.29
N SER A 92 -16.63 13.89 3.77
CA SER A 92 -17.84 14.43 4.39
C SER A 92 -19.01 14.61 3.42
N GLN A 93 -18.75 14.83 2.12
CA GLN A 93 -19.77 15.09 1.10
C GLN A 93 -20.30 13.81 0.45
N ILE A 94 -19.57 12.70 0.56
CA ILE A 94 -20.01 11.41 0.01
C ILE A 94 -21.31 10.96 0.71
N PRO A 95 -22.36 10.53 -0.02
CA PRO A 95 -23.62 10.08 0.57
C PRO A 95 -23.45 8.96 1.60
N ALA A 96 -24.18 9.04 2.71
CA ALA A 96 -24.13 8.03 3.77
C ALA A 96 -24.60 6.65 3.28
N ALA A 97 -25.58 6.61 2.37
CA ALA A 97 -26.10 5.38 1.78
C ALA A 97 -25.01 4.59 1.01
N GLU A 98 -24.16 5.27 0.23
CA GLU A 98 -23.06 4.62 -0.50
C GLU A 98 -21.99 4.07 0.45
N LYS A 99 -21.65 4.84 1.49
CA LYS A 99 -20.72 4.39 2.54
C LYS A 99 -21.23 3.11 3.21
N ALA A 100 -22.51 3.10 3.60
CA ALA A 100 -23.13 1.96 4.26
C ALA A 100 -23.08 0.69 3.40
N LYS A 101 -23.40 0.79 2.09
CA LYS A 101 -23.30 -0.33 1.15
C LYS A 101 -21.89 -0.92 1.10
N VAL A 102 -20.87 -0.08 0.95
CA VAL A 102 -19.47 -0.55 0.90
C VAL A 102 -19.06 -1.20 2.22
N PHE A 103 -19.47 -0.64 3.35
CA PHE A 103 -19.15 -1.20 4.67
C PHE A 103 -19.79 -2.57 4.89
N GLN A 104 -21.06 -2.73 4.52
CA GLN A 104 -21.78 -3.98 4.63
C GLN A 104 -21.10 -5.07 3.78
N ILE A 105 -20.89 -4.81 2.49
CA ILE A 105 -20.25 -5.77 1.58
C ILE A 105 -18.83 -6.11 2.04
N ALA A 106 -18.06 -5.13 2.53
CA ALA A 106 -16.73 -5.38 3.06
C ALA A 106 -16.76 -6.31 4.29
N CYS A 107 -17.76 -6.17 5.18
CA CYS A 107 -17.92 -7.02 6.35
C CYS A 107 -18.44 -8.42 6.02
N GLU A 108 -19.23 -8.57 4.94
CA GLU A 108 -19.65 -9.86 4.41
C GLU A 108 -18.45 -10.62 3.82
N GLN A 109 -17.60 -9.94 3.05
CA GLN A 109 -16.39 -10.53 2.44
C GLN A 109 -15.29 -10.83 3.47
N HIS A 110 -15.14 -9.96 4.47
CA HIS A 110 -14.11 -10.08 5.50
C HIS A 110 -14.74 -9.95 6.89
N PRO A 111 -15.23 -11.05 7.50
CA PRO A 111 -15.86 -11.03 8.81
C PRO A 111 -15.01 -10.40 9.91
N PHE A 112 -13.67 -10.46 9.78
CA PHE A 112 -12.72 -9.79 10.67
C PHE A 112 -13.00 -8.28 10.85
N LEU A 113 -13.59 -7.62 9.85
CA LEU A 113 -13.90 -6.20 9.90
C LEU A 113 -15.09 -5.85 10.81
N LYS A 114 -15.92 -6.82 11.19
CA LYS A 114 -17.09 -6.62 12.06
C LYS A 114 -16.71 -6.20 13.49
N ARG A 115 -15.50 -6.57 13.94
CA ARG A 115 -14.93 -6.28 15.27
C ARG A 115 -14.61 -4.80 15.52
N PHE A 116 -14.60 -3.98 14.47
CA PHE A 116 -14.18 -2.58 14.58
C PHE A 116 -15.41 -1.67 14.72
N HIS A 117 -15.51 -1.00 15.86
CA HIS A 117 -16.63 -0.12 16.18
C HIS A 117 -16.88 0.91 15.07
N ASN A 118 -18.14 1.04 14.63
CA ASN A 118 -18.56 1.94 13.54
C ASN A 118 -17.76 1.77 12.23
N TYR A 119 -17.23 0.58 11.96
CA TYR A 119 -16.46 0.28 10.75
C TYR A 119 -15.26 1.21 10.54
N TRP A 120 -14.64 1.68 11.64
CA TRP A 120 -13.59 2.71 11.57
C TRP A 120 -12.40 2.27 10.71
N ALA A 121 -12.03 0.99 10.75
CA ALA A 121 -10.93 0.44 9.96
C ALA A 121 -11.20 0.56 8.46
N THR A 122 -12.37 0.10 8.01
CA THR A 122 -12.81 0.18 6.61
C THR A 122 -12.88 1.64 6.15
N LYS A 123 -13.46 2.51 6.97
CA LYS A 123 -13.54 3.96 6.71
C LYS A 123 -12.17 4.59 6.50
N GLU A 124 -11.21 4.34 7.38
CA GLU A 124 -9.87 4.95 7.27
C GLU A 124 -9.08 4.38 6.08
N ILE A 125 -9.26 3.09 5.73
CA ILE A 125 -8.67 2.51 4.51
C ILE A 125 -9.17 3.25 3.26
N ILE A 126 -10.47 3.46 3.12
CA ILE A 126 -11.05 4.13 1.96
C ILE A 126 -10.61 5.60 1.91
N LYS A 127 -10.65 6.31 3.04
CA LYS A 127 -10.17 7.70 3.14
C LYS A 127 -8.71 7.82 2.68
N GLN A 128 -7.84 6.95 3.18
CA GLN A 128 -6.43 6.94 2.81
C GLN A 128 -6.25 6.66 1.31
N TYR A 129 -7.02 5.71 0.76
CA TYR A 129 -6.99 5.38 -0.66
C TYR A 129 -7.44 6.55 -1.55
N PHE A 130 -8.58 7.17 -1.26
CA PHE A 130 -9.08 8.31 -2.01
C PHE A 130 -8.14 9.51 -1.92
N LYS A 131 -7.60 9.82 -0.73
CA LYS A 131 -6.61 10.88 -0.57
C LYS A 131 -5.37 10.64 -1.44
N ASN A 132 -4.85 9.41 -1.48
CA ASN A 132 -3.70 9.06 -2.31
C ASN A 132 -4.03 9.16 -3.81
N LYS A 133 -5.23 8.71 -4.21
CA LYS A 133 -5.69 8.78 -5.59
C LYS A 133 -5.88 10.22 -6.05
N GLN A 134 -6.57 11.05 -5.27
CA GLN A 134 -6.68 12.49 -5.49
C GLN A 134 -5.31 13.14 -5.62
N GLY A 135 -4.41 12.87 -4.67
CA GLY A 135 -3.03 13.38 -4.70
C GLY A 135 -2.29 13.04 -6.00
N HIS A 136 -2.43 11.80 -6.49
CA HIS A 136 -1.85 11.38 -7.75
C HIS A 136 -2.49 12.09 -8.96
N HIS A 137 -3.82 12.21 -9.01
CA HIS A 137 -4.51 12.93 -10.09
C HIS A 137 -4.16 14.42 -10.12
N TYR A 138 -4.00 15.06 -8.96
CA TYR A 138 -3.51 16.44 -8.88
C TYR A 138 -2.07 16.58 -9.39
N GLN A 139 -1.19 15.63 -9.06
CA GLN A 139 0.20 15.64 -9.53
C GLN A 139 0.29 15.49 -11.06
N ASN A 140 -0.61 14.69 -11.66
CA ASN A 140 -0.65 14.49 -13.10
C ASN A 140 -1.45 15.58 -13.87
N GLY A 141 -2.09 16.51 -13.16
CA GLY A 141 -2.93 17.54 -13.78
C GLY A 141 -4.27 17.04 -14.34
N TRP A 142 -4.71 15.83 -13.96
CA TRP A 142 -6.00 15.26 -14.40
C TRP A 142 -7.20 15.83 -13.64
N LEU A 143 -6.96 16.38 -12.46
CA LEU A 143 -7.99 17.02 -11.63
C LEU A 143 -7.54 18.43 -11.28
N ASP A 144 -8.46 19.39 -11.35
CA ASP A 144 -8.15 20.77 -11.00
C ASP A 144 -7.92 20.89 -9.49
N VAL A 145 -6.81 21.51 -9.10
CA VAL A 145 -6.46 21.69 -7.70
C VAL A 145 -7.38 22.77 -7.15
N PRO A 146 -8.15 22.50 -6.06
CA PRO A 146 -9.04 23.50 -5.50
C PRO A 146 -8.28 24.81 -5.24
N LYS A 147 -8.86 25.96 -5.62
CA LYS A 147 -8.20 27.28 -5.54
C LYS A 147 -7.56 27.58 -4.19
N LYS A 148 -8.14 27.07 -3.09
CA LYS A 148 -7.59 27.17 -1.73
C LYS A 148 -6.17 26.61 -1.61
N TYR A 149 -5.82 25.61 -2.41
CA TYR A 149 -4.55 24.89 -2.38
C TYR A 149 -3.61 25.24 -3.56
N SER A 150 -3.96 26.19 -4.42
CA SER A 150 -3.12 26.59 -5.57
C SER A 150 -1.70 26.99 -5.14
N HIS A 151 -1.57 27.64 -3.98
CA HIS A 151 -0.27 28.04 -3.41
C HIS A 151 0.65 26.85 -3.09
N LEU A 152 0.11 25.66 -2.81
CA LEU A 152 0.91 24.47 -2.53
C LEU A 152 1.62 23.95 -3.78
N ALA A 153 1.00 24.06 -4.95
CA ALA A 153 1.63 23.68 -6.22
C ALA A 153 2.85 24.57 -6.52
N ASN A 154 2.76 25.87 -6.23
CA ASN A 154 3.90 26.79 -6.37
C ASN A 154 5.04 26.42 -5.38
N ASN A 155 4.71 25.95 -4.18
CA ASN A 155 5.70 25.52 -3.21
C ASN A 155 6.35 24.17 -3.56
N SER A 156 5.60 23.22 -4.13
CA SER A 156 6.17 21.94 -4.54
C SER A 156 7.19 22.10 -5.66
N HIS A 157 6.95 23.00 -6.62
CA HIS A 157 7.92 23.32 -7.68
C HIS A 157 9.20 23.95 -7.11
N LYS A 158 9.10 24.78 -6.06
CA LYS A 158 10.27 25.37 -5.38
C LYS A 158 11.10 24.33 -4.62
N HIS A 159 10.48 23.25 -4.18
CA HIS A 159 11.12 22.20 -3.38
C HIS A 159 11.31 20.92 -4.19
N SER A 160 12.41 20.82 -4.94
CA SER A 160 12.82 19.54 -5.55
C SER A 160 13.10 18.49 -4.46
N THR A 161 12.14 17.59 -4.26
CA THR A 161 12.25 16.47 -3.31
C THR A 161 13.28 15.44 -3.75
N SER A 162 13.48 15.31 -5.06
CA SER A 162 14.52 14.46 -5.66
C SER A 162 15.92 14.93 -5.25
N GLY A 163 16.16 16.24 -5.21
CA GLY A 163 17.45 16.81 -4.81
C GLY A 163 17.89 16.40 -3.40
N SER A 164 16.99 16.39 -2.42
CA SER A 164 17.37 16.08 -1.03
C SER A 164 17.64 14.59 -0.80
N ARG A 165 16.79 13.71 -1.34
CA ARG A 165 16.94 12.25 -1.19
C ARG A 165 18.15 11.73 -1.97
N VAL A 166 18.35 12.19 -3.21
CA VAL A 166 19.50 11.81 -4.04
C VAL A 166 20.80 12.29 -3.40
N LYS A 167 20.85 13.51 -2.87
CA LYS A 167 22.04 14.02 -2.14
C LYS A 167 22.33 13.18 -0.90
N LYS A 168 21.34 12.88 -0.06
CA LYS A 168 21.55 11.99 1.11
C LYS A 168 22.01 10.59 0.71
N ALA A 169 21.43 10.01 -0.34
CA ALA A 169 21.84 8.70 -0.85
C ALA A 169 23.29 8.71 -1.35
N LYS A 170 23.70 9.74 -2.10
CA LYS A 170 25.09 9.94 -2.54
C LYS A 170 26.04 10.04 -1.34
N VAL A 171 25.70 10.83 -0.31
CA VAL A 171 26.51 10.94 0.91
C VAL A 171 26.67 9.59 1.62
N ILE A 172 25.60 8.83 1.77
CA ILE A 172 25.63 7.49 2.40
C ILE A 172 26.49 6.52 1.57
N LEU A 173 26.37 6.54 0.23
CA LEU A 173 27.17 5.70 -0.66
C LEU A 173 28.66 6.04 -0.58
N VAL A 174 29.02 7.33 -0.58
CA VAL A 174 30.40 7.79 -0.43
C VAL A 174 30.97 7.35 0.92
N ALA A 175 30.24 7.54 2.02
CA ALA A 175 30.66 7.08 3.34
C ALA A 175 30.86 5.56 3.41
N LYS A 176 29.96 4.78 2.79
CA LYS A 176 30.07 3.31 2.71
C LYS A 176 31.28 2.87 1.87
N LYS A 177 31.57 3.56 0.76
CA LYS A 177 32.76 3.32 -0.08
C LYS A 177 34.05 3.61 0.71
N HIS A 178 34.07 4.72 1.46
CA HIS A 178 35.21 5.08 2.32
C HIS A 178 35.45 4.03 3.41
N LYS A 179 34.40 3.62 4.14
CA LYS A 179 34.49 2.58 5.18
C LYS A 179 35.06 1.26 4.62
N LYS A 180 34.58 0.82 3.45
CA LYS A 180 35.11 -0.38 2.78
C LYS A 180 36.60 -0.26 2.39
N ARG A 181 37.04 0.93 1.93
CA ARG A 181 38.47 1.17 1.61
C ARG A 181 39.33 1.06 2.86
N VAL A 182 38.90 1.66 3.97
CA VAL A 182 39.61 1.61 5.26
C VAL A 182 39.70 0.17 5.80
N GLU A 183 38.60 -0.59 5.78
CA GLU A 183 38.60 -2.01 6.19
C GLU A 183 39.55 -2.86 5.33
N LYS A 184 39.59 -2.63 4.01
CA LYS A 184 40.49 -3.36 3.10
C LYS A 184 41.97 -3.03 3.37
N LEU A 185 42.29 -1.76 3.66
CA LEU A 185 43.66 -1.34 4.02
C LEU A 185 44.09 -1.88 5.38
N GLY A 186 43.18 -1.91 6.37
CA GLY A 186 43.43 -2.52 7.68
C GLY A 186 43.76 -4.00 7.59
N ARG A 187 43.02 -4.76 6.77
CA ARG A 187 43.30 -6.19 6.52
C ARG A 187 44.67 -6.41 5.87
N LYS A 188 45.05 -5.58 4.90
CA LYS A 188 46.39 -5.67 4.27
C LYS A 188 47.51 -5.48 5.29
N ARG A 189 47.40 -4.45 6.15
CA ARG A 189 48.41 -4.19 7.20
C ARG A 189 48.51 -5.32 8.22
N ALA A 190 47.39 -5.89 8.64
CA ALA A 190 47.39 -7.04 9.55
C ALA A 190 48.11 -8.25 8.92
N ASN A 191 47.92 -8.48 7.61
CA ASN A 191 48.57 -9.59 6.90
C ASN A 191 50.08 -9.37 6.69
N THR A 192 50.54 -8.13 6.54
CA THR A 192 51.97 -7.81 6.40
C THR A 192 52.75 -7.96 7.71
N ILE A 193 52.10 -7.72 8.86
CA ILE A 193 52.74 -7.86 10.19
C ILE A 193 52.95 -9.34 10.55
N SER A 194 52.09 -10.24 10.07
CA SER A 194 52.25 -11.69 10.28
C SER A 194 53.31 -12.35 9.38
N ASP A 195 53.86 -11.63 8.39
CA ASP A 195 54.80 -12.17 7.38
C ASP A 195 56.23 -11.63 7.55
N SER A 196 56.51 -10.88 8.63
CA SER A 196 57.85 -10.39 8.98
C SER A 196 58.49 -11.22 10.11
N GLN A 197 58.50 -12.55 9.93
CA GLN A 197 59.31 -13.43 10.76
C GLN A 197 59.87 -14.59 9.91
N GLY A 198 60.70 -14.25 8.94
CA GLY A 198 61.52 -15.19 8.18
C GLY A 198 61.71 -14.76 6.74
N ASP A 199 62.87 -14.18 6.46
CA ASP A 199 63.79 -14.63 5.40
C ASP A 199 64.64 -13.46 4.88
N GLU A 200 65.96 -13.55 5.09
CA GLU A 200 66.95 -12.67 4.48
C GLU A 200 67.15 -13.12 3.03
N GLY A 201 66.32 -12.59 2.13
CA GLY A 201 66.33 -12.92 0.70
C GLY A 201 66.49 -11.69 -0.18
N ASP A 202 67.72 -11.50 -0.63
CA ASP A 202 68.20 -10.65 -1.72
C ASP A 202 67.25 -10.53 -2.94
N GLY A 203 67.24 -9.34 -3.57
CA GLY A 203 66.98 -9.25 -5.00
C GLY A 203 65.73 -8.49 -5.48
N SER A 204 65.99 -7.24 -5.90
CA SER A 204 65.49 -6.68 -7.18
C SER A 204 64.07 -6.10 -7.28
N ASN A 205 64.08 -4.76 -7.32
CA ASN A 205 63.54 -3.89 -8.38
C ASN A 205 62.04 -3.47 -8.33
N PRO A 206 61.76 -2.15 -8.43
CA PRO A 206 60.41 -1.60 -8.49
C PRO A 206 59.96 -1.39 -9.94
N GLU A 207 58.77 -1.85 -10.29
CA GLU A 207 58.01 -1.25 -11.39
C GLU A 207 56.66 -0.75 -10.89
N GLU A 208 56.60 0.59 -10.86
CA GLU A 208 55.40 1.40 -10.82
C GLU A 208 54.31 0.87 -11.77
N ALA A 209 53.18 0.44 -11.20
CA ALA A 209 51.92 0.43 -11.92
C ALA A 209 51.10 1.65 -11.47
N MET A 210 51.33 2.78 -12.15
CA MET A 210 50.43 3.94 -12.16
C MET A 210 49.05 3.49 -12.66
N ILE A 211 48.10 3.31 -11.75
CA ILE A 211 46.68 3.23 -12.11
C ILE A 211 46.17 4.68 -12.12
N VAL A 212 46.21 5.28 -13.31
CA VAL A 212 45.56 6.56 -13.62
C VAL A 212 44.06 6.29 -13.70
N ASP A 213 43.34 6.58 -12.61
CA ASP A 213 41.88 6.65 -12.63
C ASP A 213 41.48 7.86 -13.50
N HIS A 214 41.13 7.59 -14.75
CA HIS A 214 40.58 8.57 -15.69
C HIS A 214 39.09 8.76 -15.37
N ASP A 215 38.78 9.73 -14.51
CA ASP A 215 37.42 10.23 -14.29
C ASP A 215 36.91 10.88 -15.59
N LYS A 216 36.15 10.10 -16.36
CA LYS A 216 35.41 10.58 -17.52
C LYS A 216 34.11 11.21 -17.02
N GLU A 217 34.14 12.53 -16.82
CA GLU A 217 32.93 13.35 -16.73
C GLU A 217 32.27 13.35 -18.10
N ASP A 218 31.23 12.52 -18.27
CA ASP A 218 30.34 12.58 -19.43
C ASP A 218 29.20 13.55 -19.10
N GLY A 219 29.43 14.81 -19.45
CA GLY A 219 28.40 15.84 -19.54
C GLY A 219 27.61 15.62 -20.82
N GLY A 220 26.43 15.03 -20.68
CA GLY A 220 25.38 15.06 -21.69
C GLY A 220 24.33 16.08 -21.27
N ASP A 221 24.53 17.34 -21.70
CA ASP A 221 23.44 18.26 -22.00
C ASP A 221 22.89 17.85 -23.38
N ASP A 222 21.62 17.49 -23.46
CA ASP A 222 20.88 17.44 -24.72
C ASP A 222 19.44 17.94 -24.45
N ASP A 223 19.14 19.04 -25.16
CA ASP A 223 17.92 19.81 -25.45
C ASP A 223 16.55 19.45 -24.84
#